data_AF-A0A392RW41-F1
#
_entry.id   AF-A0A392RW41-F1
#
_cell.length_a   1.000
_cell.length_b   1.000
_cell.length_c   1.000
_cell.angle_alpha   90.00
_cell.angle_beta   90.00
_cell.angle_gamma   90.00
#
_symmetry.space_group_name_H-M   'P 1'
#
loop_
_entity.id
_entity.type
_entity.pdbx_description
1 polymer ?
#
loop_
_entity_poly.entity_id
_entity_poly.type
_entity_poly.pdbx_seq_one_letter_code
_entity_poly.pdbx_strand_id
1 'polypeptide(L)'
;MFRDLHLTVKFAPGALKFGMITISSGLLEEIANCQDDELLMAKRNFILRGTTTEFKVGPDNILRCNGRVCVPDARNLRNTILEEAHKSKLSIHPGATKMYQDLRKDFWWPGMKRHV
;
A
#
# COMPACT_ATOMS: atom_id res chain seq x y z
N MET A 1 -10.95 -24.45 -11.85
CA MET A 1 -11.93 -23.60 -11.16
C MET A 1 -11.15 -22.56 -10.37
N PHE A 2 -11.16 -21.31 -10.85
CA PHE A 2 -10.40 -20.21 -10.26
C PHE A 2 -11.05 -19.84 -8.93
N ARG A 3 -10.26 -19.80 -7.85
CA ARG A 3 -10.71 -19.22 -6.58
C ARG A 3 -10.67 -17.70 -6.74
N ASP A 4 -11.85 -17.10 -6.77
CA ASP A 4 -12.03 -15.67 -6.58
C ASP A 4 -11.30 -15.25 -5.30
N LEU A 5 -10.35 -14.33 -5.44
CA LEU A 5 -9.57 -13.82 -4.34
C LEU A 5 -10.42 -12.78 -3.58
N HIS A 6 -11.26 -13.28 -2.68
CA HIS A 6 -11.98 -12.44 -1.73
C HIS A 6 -11.00 -11.91 -0.68
N LEU A 7 -10.38 -10.77 -0.97
CA LEU A 7 -9.49 -10.03 -0.07
C LEU A 7 -10.32 -9.51 1.11
N THR A 8 -10.41 -10.33 2.14
CA THR A 8 -11.15 -9.97 3.35
C THR A 8 -10.15 -9.33 4.30
N VAL A 9 -10.21 -7.99 4.41
CA VAL A 9 -9.41 -7.24 5.36
C VAL A 9 -9.92 -7.54 6.77
N LYS A 10 -9.07 -8.13 7.61
CA LYS A 10 -9.37 -8.30 9.04
C LYS A 10 -8.36 -7.50 9.86
N PHE A 11 -8.88 -6.53 10.60
CA PHE A 11 -8.12 -5.80 11.61
C PHE A 11 -7.96 -6.67 12.85
N ALA A 12 -6.72 -6.94 13.24
CA ALA A 12 -6.36 -7.52 14.53
C ALA A 12 -5.51 -6.50 15.31
N PRO A 13 -5.49 -6.56 16.65
CA PRO A 13 -4.59 -5.71 17.45
C PRO A 13 -3.14 -5.96 17.02
N GLY A 14 -2.49 -4.93 16.46
CA GLY A 14 -1.10 -5.01 16.01
C GLY A 14 -0.86 -5.84 14.74
N ALA A 15 -1.87 -6.10 13.90
CA ALA A 15 -1.66 -6.67 12.56
C ALA A 15 -2.85 -6.41 11.64
N LEU A 16 -2.56 -6.11 10.36
CA LEU A 16 -3.54 -6.12 9.28
C LEU A 16 -3.37 -7.40 8.49
N LYS A 17 -4.33 -8.32 8.62
CA LYS A 17 -4.28 -9.60 7.89
C LYS A 17 -4.99 -9.46 6.54
N PHE A 18 -4.19 -9.53 5.48
CA PHE A 18 -4.64 -9.60 4.08
C PHE A 18 -4.47 -11.03 3.57
N GLY A 19 -5.45 -11.91 3.81
CA GLY A 19 -5.31 -13.32 3.44
C GLY A 19 -4.00 -13.93 3.97
N MET A 20 -3.18 -14.49 3.06
CA MET A 20 -1.86 -15.11 3.37
C MET A 20 -0.68 -14.14 3.38
N ILE A 21 -0.86 -12.87 3.00
CA ILE A 21 0.19 -11.86 3.08
C ILE A 21 0.12 -11.23 4.47
N THR A 22 1.13 -11.50 5.29
CA THR A 22 1.29 -10.82 6.58
C THR A 22 2.10 -9.57 6.32
N ILE A 23 1.42 -8.44 6.12
CA ILE A 23 2.07 -7.16 6.30
C ILE A 23 2.30 -7.05 7.80
N SER A 24 3.55 -7.23 8.24
CA SER A 24 3.89 -7.03 9.64
C SER A 24 3.41 -5.64 10.06
N SER A 25 2.90 -5.49 11.27
CA SER A 25 2.53 -4.18 11.83
C SER A 25 3.64 -3.16 11.66
N GLY A 26 4.89 -3.61 11.73
CA GLY A 26 6.08 -2.81 11.49
C GLY A 26 6.11 -2.14 10.11
N LEU A 27 5.60 -2.76 9.04
CA LEU A 27 5.65 -2.14 7.70
C LEU A 27 4.67 -0.97 7.57
N LEU A 28 3.48 -1.05 8.16
CA LEU A 28 2.53 0.08 8.14
C LEU A 28 2.99 1.21 9.04
N GLU A 29 3.55 0.89 10.19
CA GLU A 29 4.18 1.85 11.08
C GLU A 29 5.38 2.51 10.41
N GLU A 30 6.20 1.75 9.68
CA GLU A 30 7.34 2.29 8.93
C GLU A 30 6.89 3.16 7.76
N ILE A 31 5.83 2.76 7.03
CA ILE A 31 5.20 3.63 6.03
C ILE A 31 4.75 4.92 6.68
N ALA A 32 3.98 4.85 7.77
CA ALA A 32 3.47 6.04 8.49
C ALA A 32 4.61 6.97 8.92
N ASN A 33 5.70 6.40 9.44
CA ASN A 33 6.88 7.14 9.90
C ASN A 33 7.73 7.72 8.77
N CYS A 34 7.55 7.26 7.53
CA CYS A 34 8.30 7.73 6.37
C CYS A 34 7.44 8.53 5.37
N GLN A 35 6.21 8.91 5.73
CA GLN A 35 5.38 9.83 4.91
C GLN A 35 5.77 11.30 5.07
N ASP A 36 7.05 11.55 5.32
CA ASP A 36 7.69 12.86 5.39
C ASP A 36 8.33 13.27 4.06
N ASP A 37 8.26 12.42 3.02
CA ASP A 37 8.76 12.76 1.69
C ASP A 37 8.03 13.98 1.09
N GLU A 38 8.77 14.76 0.31
CA GLU A 38 8.32 16.04 -0.25
C GLU A 38 7.02 15.91 -1.05
N LEU A 39 6.84 14.80 -1.77
CA LEU A 39 5.67 14.57 -2.60
C LEU A 39 4.44 14.29 -1.74
N LEU A 40 4.54 13.42 -0.73
CA LEU A 40 3.44 13.15 0.20
C LEU A 40 3.13 14.35 1.11
N MET A 41 4.14 15.13 1.50
CA MET A 41 3.95 16.39 2.24
C MET A 41 3.23 17.44 1.38
N ALA A 42 3.52 17.53 0.09
CA ALA A 42 2.74 18.37 -0.83
C ALA A 42 1.27 17.91 -0.88
N LYS A 43 1.01 16.59 -0.89
CA LYS A 43 -0.37 16.05 -0.81
C LYS A 43 -1.06 16.40 0.51
N ARG A 44 -0.37 16.34 1.65
CA ARG A 44 -0.92 16.79 2.94
C ARG A 44 -1.29 18.27 2.91
N ASN A 45 -0.46 19.13 2.29
CA ASN A 45 -0.80 20.54 2.12
C ASN A 45 -2.06 20.77 1.28
N PHE A 46 -2.29 19.98 0.21
CA PHE A 46 -3.54 20.05 -0.55
C PHE A 46 -4.76 19.63 0.28
N ILE A 47 -4.60 18.65 1.18
CA ILE A 47 -5.67 18.26 2.13
C ILE A 47 -5.99 19.44 3.06
N LEU A 48 -4.97 20.06 3.67
CA LEU A 48 -5.15 21.19 4.59
C LEU A 48 -5.82 22.39 3.92
N ARG A 49 -5.54 22.62 2.64
CA ARG A 49 -6.15 23.68 1.83
C ARG A 49 -7.55 23.33 1.33
N GLY A 50 -8.02 22.10 1.54
CA GLY A 50 -9.31 21.63 1.03
C GLY A 50 -9.38 21.50 -0.50
N THR A 51 -8.23 21.44 -1.18
CA THR A 51 -8.14 21.46 -2.65
C THR A 51 -8.08 20.06 -3.27
N THR A 52 -8.22 19.00 -2.48
CA THR A 52 -8.25 17.62 -2.96
C THR A 52 -9.23 16.77 -2.16
N THR A 53 -9.99 15.94 -2.86
CA THR A 53 -10.91 14.94 -2.28
C THR A 53 -10.36 13.52 -2.39
N GLU A 54 -9.35 13.31 -3.24
CA GLU A 54 -8.70 12.03 -3.50
C GLU A 54 -7.78 11.62 -2.34
N PHE A 55 -7.06 12.59 -1.76
CA PHE A 55 -6.12 12.34 -0.66
C PHE A 55 -6.79 12.60 0.68
N LYS A 56 -6.59 11.67 1.64
CA LYS A 56 -7.11 11.78 3.01
C LYS A 56 -6.13 11.17 4.00
N VAL A 57 -6.04 11.71 5.20
CA VAL A 57 -5.31 11.09 6.31
C VAL A 57 -6.30 10.24 7.11
N GLY A 58 -5.97 8.97 7.32
CA GLY A 58 -6.78 8.05 8.12
C GLY A 58 -6.58 8.24 9.63
N PRO A 59 -7.37 7.55 10.47
CA PRO A 59 -7.26 7.63 11.93
C PRO A 59 -5.92 7.09 12.49
N ASP A 60 -5.19 6.33 11.68
CA ASP A 60 -3.86 5.81 11.95
C ASP A 60 -2.74 6.74 11.46
N ASN A 61 -3.04 8.01 11.15
CA ASN A 61 -2.12 9.00 10.57
C ASN A 61 -1.51 8.63 9.20
N ILE A 62 -2.04 7.60 8.54
CA ILE A 62 -1.58 7.19 7.21
C ILE A 62 -2.35 7.96 6.13
N LEU A 63 -1.60 8.66 5.28
CA LEU A 63 -2.08 9.29 4.05
C LEU A 63 -2.51 8.21 3.05
N ARG A 64 -3.73 8.36 2.54
CA ARG A 64 -4.34 7.48 1.55
C ARG A 64 -4.82 8.25 0.34
N CYS A 65 -4.67 7.66 -0.85
CA CYS A 65 -5.23 8.13 -2.11
C CYS A 65 -6.37 7.20 -2.52
N ASN A 66 -7.61 7.71 -2.57
CA ASN A 66 -8.81 6.94 -2.90
C ASN A 66 -8.94 5.65 -2.07
N GLY A 67 -8.62 5.74 -0.77
CA GLY A 67 -8.66 4.61 0.18
C GLY A 67 -7.41 3.73 0.20
N ARG A 68 -6.44 3.95 -0.68
CA ARG A 68 -5.20 3.16 -0.80
C ARG A 68 -4.05 3.81 -0.05
N VAL A 69 -3.23 3.04 0.64
CA VAL A 69 -2.06 3.53 1.40
C VAL A 69 -1.03 4.13 0.45
N CYS A 70 -0.69 5.40 0.68
CA CYS A 70 0.39 6.06 -0.05
C CYS A 70 1.74 5.55 0.46
N VAL A 71 2.53 4.94 -0.43
CA VAL A 71 3.86 4.41 -0.09
C VAL A 71 4.93 5.46 -0.44
N PRO A 72 5.68 5.96 0.55
CA PRO A 72 6.75 6.94 0.31
C PRO A 72 7.91 6.35 -0.50
N ASP A 73 8.71 7.21 -1.11
CA ASP A 73 9.97 6.81 -1.77
C ASP A 73 11.14 6.75 -0.78
N ALA A 74 10.91 6.11 0.36
CA ALA A 74 11.84 6.11 1.48
C ALA A 74 12.14 4.67 1.90
N ARG A 75 13.36 4.47 2.42
CA ARG A 75 13.80 3.23 3.08
C ARG A 75 13.52 1.95 2.30
N ASN A 76 13.54 2.01 0.97
CA ASN A 76 13.22 0.87 0.09
C ASN A 76 11.81 0.27 0.29
N LEU A 77 10.87 0.99 0.92
CA LEU A 77 9.53 0.48 1.26
C LEU A 77 8.77 -0.08 0.05
N ARG A 78 8.88 0.59 -1.10
CA ARG A 78 8.29 0.11 -2.37
C ARG A 78 8.86 -1.24 -2.79
N ASN A 79 10.18 -1.41 -2.69
CA ASN A 79 10.86 -2.67 -3.04
C ASN A 79 10.48 -3.78 -2.06
N THR A 80 10.42 -3.48 -0.76
CA THR A 80 9.96 -4.44 0.25
C THR A 80 8.55 -4.94 -0.05
N ILE A 81 7.62 -4.05 -0.40
CA ILE A 81 6.24 -4.44 -0.79
C ILE A 81 6.24 -5.34 -2.04
N LEU A 82 7.06 -5.00 -3.05
CA LEU A 82 7.18 -5.80 -4.28
C LEU A 82 7.78 -7.18 -3.99
N GLU A 83 8.82 -7.25 -3.17
CA GLU A 83 9.45 -8.52 -2.78
C GLU A 83 8.51 -9.42 -1.97
N GLU A 84 7.80 -8.86 -1.00
CA GLU A 84 6.82 -9.62 -0.20
C GLU A 84 5.67 -10.14 -1.09
N ALA A 85 5.22 -9.33 -2.05
CA ALA A 85 4.22 -9.74 -3.04
C ALA A 85 4.75 -10.88 -3.93
N HIS A 86 6.02 -10.83 -4.32
CA HIS A 86 6.67 -11.86 -5.12
C HIS A 86 6.91 -13.17 -4.33
N LYS A 87 7.21 -13.08 -3.03
CA LYS A 87 7.47 -14.23 -2.14
C LYS A 87 6.19 -14.92 -1.64
N SER A 88 5.04 -14.25 -1.70
CA SER A 88 3.73 -14.83 -1.35
C SER A 88 3.46 -16.11 -2.16
N LYS A 89 3.17 -17.22 -1.47
CA LYS A 89 3.09 -18.62 -1.97
C LYS A 89 2.02 -18.92 -3.06
N LEU A 90 1.53 -17.95 -3.82
CA LEU A 90 0.62 -18.15 -4.96
C LEU A 90 1.39 -18.49 -6.27
N SER A 91 2.48 -19.24 -6.13
CA SER A 91 3.40 -19.63 -7.20
C SER A 91 2.78 -20.65 -8.16
N ILE A 92 1.91 -20.15 -9.03
CA ILE A 92 1.91 -20.53 -10.45
C ILE A 92 2.08 -19.20 -11.18
N HIS A 93 3.33 -18.73 -11.26
CA HIS A 93 3.80 -17.45 -11.80
C HIS A 93 2.72 -16.36 -12.01
N PRO A 94 2.39 -15.57 -10.99
CA PRO A 94 1.69 -14.31 -11.23
C PRO A 94 2.60 -13.42 -12.07
N GLY A 95 2.30 -13.24 -13.36
CA GLY A 95 3.00 -12.24 -14.17
C GLY A 95 2.85 -10.84 -13.58
N ALA A 96 3.72 -9.90 -13.95
CA ALA A 96 3.72 -8.52 -13.48
C ALA A 96 2.31 -7.87 -13.47
N THR A 97 1.48 -8.18 -14.47
CA THR A 97 0.08 -7.74 -14.54
C THR A 97 -0.75 -8.13 -13.32
N LYS A 98 -0.63 -9.37 -12.82
CA LYS A 98 -1.39 -9.86 -11.67
C LYS A 98 -0.88 -9.23 -10.38
N MET A 99 0.43 -9.10 -10.23
CA MET A 99 1.06 -8.42 -9.09
C MET A 99 0.61 -6.95 -9.00
N TYR A 100 0.59 -6.23 -10.12
CA TYR A 100 0.09 -4.85 -10.17
C TYR A 100 -1.39 -4.77 -9.79
N GLN A 101 -2.21 -5.69 -10.34
CA GLN A 101 -3.64 -5.73 -10.05
C GLN A 101 -3.95 -5.99 -8.58
N ASP A 102 -3.14 -6.79 -7.90
CA ASP A 102 -3.32 -7.08 -6.48
C ASP A 102 -2.80 -5.93 -5.61
N LEU A 103 -1.59 -5.44 -5.88
CA LEU A 103 -1.00 -4.34 -5.10
C LEU A 103 -1.79 -3.03 -5.24
N ARG A 104 -2.31 -2.69 -6.42
CA ARG A 104 -3.01 -1.42 -6.66
C ARG A 104 -4.34 -1.31 -5.91
N LYS A 105 -4.85 -2.40 -5.33
CA LYS A 105 -6.10 -2.38 -4.55
C LYS A 105 -5.88 -1.70 -3.21
N ASP A 106 -4.71 -1.91 -2.61
CA ASP A 106 -4.39 -1.50 -1.25
C ASP A 106 -3.32 -0.41 -1.19
N PHE A 107 -2.42 -0.36 -2.19
CA PHE A 107 -1.30 0.59 -2.23
C PHE A 107 -1.36 1.54 -3.42
N TRP A 108 -0.70 2.68 -3.24
CA TRP A 108 -0.50 3.68 -4.28
C TRP A 108 0.85 4.38 -4.12
N TRP A 109 1.56 4.57 -5.23
CA TRP A 109 2.70 5.49 -5.33
C TRP A 109 2.86 5.98 -6.77
N PRO A 110 3.51 7.12 -7.00
CA PRO A 110 3.80 7.61 -8.35
C PRO A 110 4.58 6.56 -9.16
N GLY A 111 4.12 6.26 -10.37
CA GLY A 111 4.81 5.32 -11.25
C GLY A 111 4.71 3.84 -10.86
N MET A 112 3.80 3.45 -9.98
CA MET A 112 3.62 2.06 -9.53
C MET A 112 3.61 1.00 -10.65
N LYS A 113 2.95 1.28 -11.78
CA LYS A 113 2.91 0.37 -12.95
C LYS A 113 4.27 0.19 -13.63
N ARG A 114 5.22 1.12 -13.49
CA ARG A 114 6.58 1.02 -14.03
C ARG A 114 7.53 0.25 -13.09
N HIS A 115 7.18 0.15 -11.82
CA HIS A 115 7.99 -0.52 -10.79
C HIS A 115 7.59 -1.98 -10.56
N VAL A 116 6.41 -2.39 -11.07
CA VAL A 116 5.92 -3.76 -11.11
C VAL A 116 6.25 -4.39 -12.46
#